data_AF-A0A9X4NWY5-F1
#
_entry.id   AF-A0A9X4NWY5-F1
#
_cell.length_a   1.000
_cell.length_b   1.000
_cell.length_c   1.000
_cell.angle_alpha   90.00
_cell.angle_beta   90.00
_cell.angle_gamma   90.00
#
_symmetry.space_group_name_H-M   'P 1'
#
loop_
_entity.id
_entity.type
_entity.pdbx_description
1 polymer ?
#
loop_
_entity_poly.entity_id
_entity_poly.type
_entity_poly.pdbx_seq_one_letter_code
_entity_poly.pdbx_strand_id
1 'polypeptide(L)'
;MTTPTTAAPPATEPTSRPASDTKAALPSPASLRAAAQAAAARGEPLVVMTTLPGCPYCDLVRNHHLLPMRRDGLVHAVQIDIRDRTSNLQGFGGENTTPAEQARRWNARFAPTVLFLGPDGRELAERLVGVAVPDFYGDYLDARLTTARQALKRA
;
A
#
# COMPACT_ATOMS: atom_id res chain seq x y z
N MET A 1 -31.45 -27.87 -56.50
CA MET A 1 -30.91 -26.50 -56.67
C MET A 1 -30.69 -25.93 -55.28
N THR A 2 -29.42 -25.91 -54.89
CA THR A 2 -28.73 -25.04 -53.92
C THR A 2 -29.40 -24.67 -52.58
N THR A 3 -28.84 -25.24 -51.51
CA THR A 3 -28.92 -24.78 -50.12
C THR A 3 -28.22 -23.41 -49.95
N PRO A 4 -28.70 -22.52 -49.06
CA PRO A 4 -27.90 -21.37 -48.63
C PRO A 4 -26.95 -21.76 -47.49
N THR A 5 -25.65 -21.51 -47.72
CA THR A 5 -24.58 -21.49 -46.71
C THR A 5 -24.74 -20.22 -45.87
N THR A 6 -24.95 -20.38 -44.56
CA THR A 6 -24.83 -19.29 -43.59
C THR A 6 -23.40 -19.25 -43.06
N ALA A 7 -22.64 -18.23 -43.46
CA ALA A 7 -21.32 -17.92 -42.95
C ALA A 7 -21.42 -17.19 -41.60
N ALA A 8 -20.65 -17.64 -40.61
CA ALA A 8 -20.51 -16.98 -39.31
C ALA A 8 -19.47 -15.83 -39.39
N PRO A 9 -19.69 -14.67 -38.75
CA PRO A 9 -18.67 -13.63 -38.65
C PRO A 9 -17.61 -13.95 -37.57
N PRO A 10 -16.37 -13.45 -37.71
CA PRO A 10 -15.30 -13.69 -36.75
C PRO A 10 -15.50 -12.91 -35.44
N ALA A 11 -15.04 -13.51 -34.35
CA ALA A 11 -15.00 -12.91 -33.03
C ALA A 11 -14.09 -11.68 -33.02
N THR A 12 -14.67 -10.51 -32.74
CA THR A 12 -13.93 -9.29 -32.41
C THR A 12 -13.66 -9.32 -30.91
N GLU A 13 -12.46 -9.71 -30.50
CA GLU A 13 -12.01 -9.53 -29.12
C GLU A 13 -11.65 -8.05 -28.92
N PRO A 14 -12.34 -7.30 -28.04
CA PRO A 14 -11.84 -5.99 -27.64
C PRO A 14 -10.60 -6.21 -26.78
N THR A 15 -9.44 -6.02 -27.40
CA THR A 15 -8.17 -5.81 -26.69
C THR A 15 -8.26 -4.48 -25.93
N SER A 16 -8.83 -4.51 -24.73
CA SER A 16 -8.77 -3.37 -23.81
C SER A 16 -7.57 -3.56 -22.89
N ARG A 17 -6.42 -3.03 -23.32
CA ARG A 17 -5.26 -2.79 -22.44
C ARG A 17 -5.67 -1.74 -21.40
N PRO A 18 -5.51 -1.96 -20.09
CA PRO A 18 -5.74 -0.88 -19.15
C PRO A 18 -4.70 0.21 -19.38
N ALA A 19 -5.18 1.44 -19.56
CA ALA A 19 -4.37 2.64 -19.67
C ALA A 19 -3.75 2.95 -18.31
N SER A 20 -2.44 2.78 -18.19
CA SER A 20 -1.67 3.22 -17.04
C SER A 20 -1.40 4.72 -17.12
N ASP A 21 -2.40 5.53 -16.79
CA ASP A 21 -2.16 6.88 -16.24
C ASP A 21 -1.87 6.75 -14.75
N THR A 22 -0.69 6.21 -14.44
CA THR A 22 -0.25 6.07 -13.05
C THR A 22 0.28 7.43 -12.59
N LYS A 23 -0.62 8.31 -12.13
CA LYS A 23 -0.25 9.30 -11.11
C LYS A 23 0.53 8.52 -10.05
N ALA A 24 1.81 8.81 -9.86
CA ALA A 24 2.70 8.02 -9.02
C ALA A 24 2.05 7.80 -7.65
N ALA A 25 1.50 6.61 -7.46
CA ALA A 25 0.75 6.22 -6.28
C ALA A 25 1.51 5.06 -5.65
N LEU A 26 1.57 5.03 -4.32
CA LEU A 26 2.01 3.81 -3.66
C LEU A 26 1.00 2.71 -4.03
N PRO A 27 1.46 1.46 -4.21
CA PRO A 27 0.54 0.37 -4.52
C PRO A 27 -0.43 0.16 -3.36
N SER A 28 -1.68 -0.07 -3.70
CA SER A 28 -2.67 -0.61 -2.77
C SER A 28 -2.53 -2.13 -2.73
N PRO A 29 -2.29 -2.75 -1.57
CA PRO A 29 -2.08 -4.19 -1.49
C PRO A 29 -3.42 -4.94 -1.59
N ALA A 30 -3.44 -6.10 -2.25
CA ALA A 30 -4.57 -7.03 -2.15
C ALA A 30 -4.50 -7.91 -0.88
N SER A 31 -3.29 -8.10 -0.33
CA SER A 31 -3.04 -8.86 0.90
C SER A 31 -1.92 -8.20 1.70
N LEU A 32 -2.22 -7.83 2.95
CA LEU A 32 -1.24 -7.31 3.90
C LEU A 32 -0.23 -8.37 4.29
N ARG A 33 -0.69 -9.60 4.49
CA ARG A 33 0.17 -10.75 4.77
C ARG A 33 1.21 -10.92 3.66
N ALA A 34 0.78 -10.94 2.39
CA ALA A 34 1.70 -11.10 1.27
C ALA A 34 2.68 -9.92 1.16
N ALA A 35 2.20 -8.69 1.33
CA ALA A 35 3.05 -7.50 1.32
C ALA A 35 4.10 -7.53 2.45
N ALA A 36 3.73 -7.99 3.64
CA ALA A 36 4.64 -8.07 4.77
C ALA A 36 5.68 -9.19 4.64
N GLN A 37 5.29 -10.33 4.08
CA GLN A 37 6.23 -11.40 3.73
C GLN A 37 7.24 -10.93 2.68
N ALA A 38 6.77 -10.20 1.66
CA ALA A 38 7.65 -9.63 0.62
C ALA A 38 8.62 -8.59 1.18
N ALA A 39 8.19 -7.77 2.15
CA ALA A 39 9.07 -6.84 2.86
C ALA A 39 10.11 -7.58 3.70
N ALA A 40 9.67 -8.54 4.53
CA ALA A 40 10.52 -9.30 5.43
C ALA A 40 11.59 -10.13 4.68
N ALA A 41 11.25 -10.67 3.51
CA ALA A 41 12.20 -11.36 2.64
C ALA A 41 13.39 -10.49 2.19
N ARG A 42 13.24 -9.16 2.28
CA ARG A 42 14.30 -8.16 1.98
C ARG A 42 14.94 -7.59 3.25
N GLY A 43 14.60 -8.10 4.42
CA GLY A 43 15.05 -7.57 5.71
C GLY A 43 14.42 -6.21 6.07
N GLU A 44 13.29 -5.87 5.45
CA GLU A 44 12.60 -4.59 5.62
C GLU A 44 11.25 -4.78 6.34
N PRO A 45 10.82 -3.84 7.19
CA PRO A 45 9.44 -3.81 7.66
C PRO A 45 8.48 -3.44 6.52
N LEU A 46 7.23 -3.89 6.61
CA LEU A 46 6.18 -3.37 5.76
C LEU A 46 5.80 -1.97 6.22
N VAL A 47 5.95 -0.99 5.36
CA VAL A 47 5.48 0.37 5.62
C VAL A 47 4.08 0.53 5.03
N VAL A 48 3.10 0.82 5.87
CA VAL A 48 1.72 1.08 5.42
C VAL A 48 1.38 2.54 5.69
N MET A 49 1.10 3.29 4.63
CA MET A 49 0.58 4.66 4.76
C MET A 49 -0.94 4.66 4.61
N THR A 50 -1.65 5.15 5.62
CA THR A 50 -3.07 5.50 5.46
C THR A 50 -3.19 6.79 4.66
N THR A 51 -4.15 6.85 3.75
CA THR A 51 -4.33 7.99 2.84
C THR A 51 -5.79 8.37 2.70
N LEU A 52 -6.02 9.55 2.14
CA LEU A 52 -7.32 10.06 1.70
C LEU A 52 -7.18 10.67 0.30
N PRO A 53 -8.21 10.57 -0.56
CA PRO A 53 -8.23 11.29 -1.83
C PRO A 53 -8.15 12.80 -1.60
N GLY A 54 -7.28 13.48 -2.35
CA GLY A 54 -7.13 14.94 -2.27
C GLY A 54 -6.45 15.46 -1.00
N CYS A 55 -5.83 14.60 -0.19
CA CYS A 55 -5.11 14.99 1.03
C CYS A 55 -3.71 15.53 0.70
N PRO A 56 -3.43 16.84 0.88
CA PRO A 56 -2.14 17.44 0.51
C PRO A 56 -0.99 16.90 1.35
N TYR A 57 -1.21 16.64 2.65
CA TYR A 57 -0.20 16.03 3.52
C TYR A 57 0.12 14.58 3.11
N CYS A 58 -0.87 13.85 2.62
CA CYS A 58 -0.68 12.51 2.10
C CYS A 58 0.13 12.53 0.80
N ASP A 59 -0.12 13.51 -0.08
CA ASP A 59 0.68 13.75 -1.28
C ASP A 59 2.14 14.11 -0.93
N LEU A 60 2.37 14.95 0.09
CA LEU A 60 3.71 15.28 0.58
C LEU A 60 4.47 14.02 1.01
N VAL A 61 3.92 13.25 1.95
CA VAL A 61 4.56 12.02 2.46
C VAL A 61 4.83 11.02 1.34
N ARG A 62 3.84 10.80 0.48
CA ARG A 62 3.93 9.85 -0.63
C ARG A 62 4.99 10.26 -1.66
N ASN A 63 4.94 11.50 -2.14
CA ASN A 63 5.72 11.91 -3.31
C ASN A 63 7.15 12.33 -2.94
N HIS A 64 7.36 12.90 -1.75
CA HIS A 64 8.66 13.43 -1.33
C HIS A 64 9.48 12.45 -0.50
N HIS A 65 8.84 11.43 0.10
CA HIS A 65 9.54 10.45 0.95
C HIS A 65 9.35 9.01 0.45
N LEU A 66 8.14 8.47 0.56
CA LEU A 66 7.92 7.03 0.37
C LEU A 66 8.18 6.56 -1.07
N LEU A 67 7.75 7.31 -2.10
CA LEU A 67 7.98 6.92 -3.49
C LEU A 67 9.45 6.97 -3.90
N PRO A 68 10.23 8.05 -3.64
CA PRO A 68 11.68 8.05 -3.85
C PRO A 68 12.37 6.87 -3.16
N MET A 69 12.13 6.68 -1.85
CA MET A 69 12.76 5.59 -1.09
C MET A 69 12.40 4.20 -1.64
N ARG A 70 11.17 4.01 -2.14
CA ARG A 70 10.79 2.74 -2.79
C ARG A 70 11.53 2.48 -4.08
N ARG A 71 11.74 3.52 -4.90
CA ARG A 71 12.49 3.41 -6.17
C ARG A 71 13.95 3.05 -5.90
N ASP A 72 14.52 3.62 -4.84
CA ASP A 72 15.88 3.34 -4.40
C ASP A 72 16.00 2.00 -3.64
N GLY A 73 14.89 1.28 -3.44
CA GLY A 73 14.85 0.00 -2.75
C GLY A 73 15.02 0.10 -1.23
N LEU A 74 14.98 1.32 -0.67
CA LEU A 74 15.17 1.62 0.76
C LEU A 74 13.94 1.35 1.62
N VAL A 75 12.77 1.08 1.02
CA VAL A 75 11.55 0.76 1.78
C VAL A 75 10.61 -0.12 0.97
N HIS A 76 9.86 -0.97 1.67
CA HIS A 76 8.69 -1.65 1.11
C HIS A 76 7.41 -0.97 1.58
N ALA A 77 7.02 0.11 0.90
CA ALA A 77 5.83 0.89 1.26
C ALA A 77 4.61 0.60 0.38
N VAL A 78 3.44 0.52 1.01
CA VAL A 78 2.11 0.40 0.40
C VAL A 78 1.19 1.46 0.99
N GLN A 79 0.01 1.67 0.39
CA GLN A 79 -0.99 2.57 0.96
C GLN A 79 -2.37 1.91 1.08
N ILE A 80 -3.18 2.40 2.01
CA ILE A 80 -4.59 2.05 2.12
C ILE A 80 -5.44 3.32 2.29
N ASP A 81 -6.55 3.42 1.56
CA ASP A 81 -7.51 4.52 1.72
C ASP A 81 -8.44 4.24 2.89
N ILE A 82 -8.47 5.12 3.89
CA ILE A 82 -9.29 4.94 5.10
C ILE A 82 -10.79 5.10 4.86
N ARG A 83 -11.20 5.54 3.66
CA ARG A 83 -12.61 5.64 3.23
C ARG A 83 -13.02 4.51 2.29
N ASP A 84 -12.10 3.70 1.79
CA ASP A 84 -12.43 2.61 0.88
C ASP A 84 -13.04 1.41 1.63
N ARG A 85 -14.35 1.22 1.41
CA ARG A 85 -15.17 0.15 1.98
C ARG A 85 -15.55 -0.92 0.93
N THR A 86 -15.00 -0.82 -0.27
CA THR A 86 -15.44 -1.61 -1.42
C THR A 86 -14.37 -2.55 -1.91
N SER A 87 -13.09 -2.15 -1.85
CA SER A 87 -11.99 -3.01 -2.25
C SER A 87 -11.79 -4.14 -1.25
N ASN A 88 -11.57 -5.34 -1.75
CA ASN A 88 -11.19 -6.47 -0.93
C ASN A 88 -9.71 -6.36 -0.51
N LEU A 89 -9.46 -6.54 0.77
CA LEU A 89 -8.13 -6.58 1.36
C LEU A 89 -8.03 -7.82 2.25
N GLN A 90 -7.01 -8.65 2.07
CA GLN A 90 -6.72 -9.71 3.03
C GLN A 90 -5.86 -9.17 4.18
N GLY A 91 -6.32 -9.37 5.41
CA GLY A 91 -5.61 -9.01 6.63
C GLY A 91 -4.43 -9.93 6.96
N PHE A 92 -3.79 -9.68 8.10
CA PHE A 92 -2.65 -10.48 8.55
C PHE A 92 -3.06 -11.89 9.00
N GLY A 93 -4.27 -12.08 9.54
CA GLY A 93 -4.82 -13.37 9.94
C GLY A 93 -5.33 -14.22 8.77
N GLY A 94 -5.35 -13.67 7.55
CA GLY A 94 -5.92 -14.31 6.36
C GLY A 94 -7.41 -14.03 6.17
N GLU A 95 -8.01 -13.25 7.07
CA GLU A 95 -9.38 -12.78 6.97
C GLU A 95 -9.56 -11.79 5.81
N ASN A 96 -10.72 -11.84 5.15
CA ASN A 96 -11.11 -10.81 4.21
C ASN A 96 -11.65 -9.59 4.96
N THR A 97 -11.22 -8.41 4.54
CA THR A 97 -11.60 -7.12 5.09
C THR A 97 -11.59 -6.05 4.00
N THR A 98 -11.73 -4.78 4.39
CA THR A 98 -11.60 -3.62 3.50
C THR A 98 -10.50 -2.70 4.04
N PRO A 99 -9.92 -1.83 3.19
CA PRO A 99 -8.98 -0.81 3.65
C PRO A 99 -9.50 0.02 4.83
N ALA A 100 -10.75 0.48 4.77
CA ALA A 100 -11.37 1.27 5.84
C ALA A 100 -11.52 0.48 7.15
N GLU A 101 -11.97 -0.78 7.09
CA GLU A 101 -12.11 -1.61 8.29
C GLU A 101 -10.75 -1.99 8.88
N GLN A 102 -9.76 -2.25 8.05
CA GLN A 102 -8.40 -2.52 8.51
C GLN A 102 -7.78 -1.29 9.20
N ALA A 103 -7.92 -0.10 8.62
CA ALA A 103 -7.47 1.15 9.25
C ALA A 103 -8.17 1.39 10.60
N ARG A 104 -9.46 1.03 10.73
CA ARG A 104 -10.20 1.08 12.00
C ARG A 104 -9.62 0.14 13.04
N ARG A 105 -9.29 -1.11 12.67
CA ARG A 105 -8.69 -2.12 13.56
C ARG A 105 -7.34 -1.65 14.11
N TRP A 106 -6.53 -0.97 13.31
CA TRP A 106 -5.27 -0.37 13.78
C TRP A 106 -5.43 0.96 14.54
N ASN A 107 -6.66 1.46 14.68
CA ASN A 107 -6.93 2.82 15.16
C ASN A 107 -6.19 3.92 14.35
N ALA A 108 -5.92 3.66 13.06
CA ALA A 108 -5.22 4.56 12.15
C ALA A 108 -6.23 5.34 11.28
N ARG A 109 -7.15 6.05 11.94
CA ARG A 109 -8.26 6.79 11.28
C ARG A 109 -7.89 8.21 10.84
N PHE A 110 -6.65 8.62 11.06
CA PHE A 110 -6.11 9.90 10.61
C PHE A 110 -5.17 9.68 9.43
N ALA A 111 -5.15 10.61 8.47
CA ALA A 111 -4.30 10.52 7.29
C ALA A 111 -3.44 11.79 7.11
N PRO A 112 -2.15 11.66 6.76
CA PRO A 112 -1.42 10.39 6.65
C PRO A 112 -1.09 9.81 8.03
N THR A 113 -1.16 8.47 8.17
CA THR A 113 -0.51 7.74 9.26
C THR A 113 0.40 6.69 8.64
N VAL A 114 1.67 6.64 9.05
CA VAL A 114 2.66 5.66 8.54
C VAL A 114 2.95 4.64 9.63
N LEU A 115 2.55 3.40 9.38
CA LEU A 115 2.77 2.25 10.26
C LEU A 115 3.97 1.44 9.78
N PHE A 116 4.72 0.84 10.71
CA PHE A 116 5.89 0.00 10.44
C PHE A 116 5.61 -1.40 10.98
N LEU A 117 5.26 -2.34 10.10
CA LEU A 117 4.69 -3.63 10.46
C LEU A 117 5.64 -4.79 10.17
N GLY A 118 5.63 -5.77 11.08
CA GLY A 118 6.28 -7.07 10.88
C GLY A 118 5.45 -8.05 10.05
N PRO A 119 6.01 -9.23 9.72
CA PRO A 119 5.32 -10.26 8.94
C PRO A 119 4.06 -10.83 9.62
N ASP A 120 3.96 -10.69 10.93
CA ASP A 120 2.81 -11.09 11.75
C ASP A 120 1.80 -9.95 11.98
N GLY A 121 2.06 -8.76 11.44
CA GLY A 121 1.18 -7.59 11.56
C GLY A 121 1.35 -6.78 12.84
N ARG A 122 2.37 -7.08 13.67
CA ARG A 122 2.71 -6.24 14.83
C ARG A 122 3.45 -4.98 14.39
N GLU A 123 3.22 -3.87 15.10
CA GLU A 123 4.02 -2.66 14.94
C GLU A 123 5.42 -2.86 15.53
N LEU A 124 6.43 -2.64 14.71
CA LEU A 124 7.85 -2.79 15.04
C LEU A 124 8.49 -1.47 15.47
N ALA A 125 7.86 -0.35 15.15
CA ALA A 125 8.22 0.98 15.61
C ALA A 125 6.95 1.80 15.80
N GLU A 126 7.02 2.82 16.65
CA GLU A 126 5.92 3.77 16.78
C GLU A 126 5.64 4.46 15.44
N ARG A 127 4.37 4.47 15.08
CA ARG A 127 3.84 5.07 13.85
C ARG A 127 4.03 6.57 13.82
N LEU A 128 4.09 7.14 12.61
CA LEU A 128 4.03 8.58 12.39
C LEU A 128 2.59 9.00 12.10
N VAL A 129 2.04 9.92 12.90
CA VAL A 129 0.68 10.43 12.70
C VAL A 129 0.74 11.88 12.21
N GLY A 130 0.22 12.13 11.02
CA GLY A 130 0.27 13.42 10.36
C GLY A 130 1.68 13.83 9.93
N VAL A 131 1.83 15.12 9.66
CA VAL A 131 3.09 15.76 9.27
C VAL A 131 3.26 17.00 10.15
N ALA A 132 3.55 16.79 11.44
CA ALA A 132 3.55 17.87 12.43
C ALA A 132 4.57 18.97 12.11
N VAL A 133 5.77 18.59 11.67
CA VAL A 133 6.81 19.52 11.20
C VAL A 133 7.40 18.95 9.91
N PRO A 134 7.01 19.47 8.73
CA PRO A 134 7.44 18.93 7.44
C PRO A 134 8.96 18.83 7.28
N ASP A 135 9.70 19.82 7.78
CA ASP A 135 11.16 19.92 7.60
C ASP A 135 11.92 18.76 8.26
N PHE A 136 11.38 18.18 9.33
CA PHE A 136 12.00 17.05 10.05
C PHE A 136 11.32 15.71 9.77
N TYR A 137 10.34 15.67 8.87
CA TYR A 137 9.57 14.45 8.61
C TYR A 137 10.46 13.30 8.11
N GLY A 138 11.45 13.61 7.26
CA GLY A 138 12.42 12.63 6.77
C GLY A 138 13.20 11.97 7.89
N ASP A 139 13.77 12.76 8.80
CA ASP A 139 14.55 12.26 9.94
C ASP A 139 13.71 11.36 10.86
N TYR A 140 12.46 11.75 11.11
CA TYR A 140 11.54 10.93 11.89
C TYR A 140 11.22 9.60 11.18
N LEU A 141 10.98 9.63 9.87
CA LEU A 141 10.73 8.43 9.06
C LEU A 141 11.94 7.48 9.10
N ASP A 142 13.15 8.01 8.92
CA ASP A 142 14.38 7.22 8.95
C ASP A 142 14.66 6.62 10.34
N ALA A 143 14.39 7.39 11.41
CA ALA A 143 14.50 6.88 12.78
C ALA A 143 13.53 5.72 13.05
N ARG A 144 12.28 5.81 12.58
CA ARG A 144 11.30 4.72 12.73
C ARG A 144 11.64 3.50 11.87
N LEU A 145 12.12 3.70 10.64
CA LEU A 145 12.61 2.61 9.80
C LEU A 145 13.78 1.87 10.45
N THR A 146 14.75 2.62 10.99
CA THR A 146 15.90 2.05 11.70
C THR A 146 15.45 1.23 12.90
N THR A 147 14.54 1.77 13.71
CA THR A 147 13.95 1.07 14.86
C THR A 147 13.24 -0.21 14.43
N ALA A 148 12.40 -0.13 13.39
CA ALA A 148 11.63 -1.27 12.90
C ALA A 148 12.52 -2.37 12.32
N ARG A 149 13.58 -2.02 11.57
CA ARG A 149 14.59 -2.98 11.09
C ARG A 149 15.32 -3.68 12.24
N GLN A 150 15.66 -2.93 13.30
CA GLN A 150 16.30 -3.53 14.49
C GLN A 150 15.36 -4.49 15.21
N ALA A 151 14.08 -4.13 15.36
CA ALA A 151 13.07 -5.01 15.95
C ALA A 151 12.83 -6.27 15.10
N LEU A 152 12.80 -6.13 13.77
CA LEU A 152 12.63 -7.27 12.86
C LEU A 152 13.75 -8.31 12.99
N LYS A 153 15.01 -7.86 13.18
CA LYS A 153 16.16 -8.76 13.39
C LYS A 153 16.10 -9.54 14.70
N ARG A 154 15.23 -9.15 15.63
CA ARG A 154 15.07 -9.77 16.96
C ARG A 154 13.82 -10.66 17.05
N ALA A 155 12.96 -10.61 16.03
CA ALA A 155 11.71 -11.38 15.95
C ALA A 155 11.96 -12.75 15.32
#